data_AF-A0A9N9W7N0-F1
#
_entry.id   AF-A0A9N9W7N0-F1
#
_cell.length_a   1.000
_cell.length_b   1.000
_cell.length_c   1.000
_cell.angle_alpha   90.00
_cell.angle_beta   90.00
_cell.angle_gamma   90.00
#
_symmetry.space_group_name_H-M   'P 1'
#
loop_
_entity.id
_entity.type
_entity.pdbx_description
1 polymer ?
#
loop_
_entity_poly.entity_id
_entity_poly.type
_entity_poly.pdbx_seq_one_letter_code
_entity_poly.pdbx_strand_id
1 'polypeptide(L)'
;MGASTDSKREPIGSDTKDGANVAHVNSVLEYEKPSQTEERDWTGTVKKTDPEEIALVRKLDIWIMPCLCLMYFLNYVDRNAIAQARLNNLEKDLNMKGSEFNTTVSILFVGYVLMQVPSNMLITKVRPGPYMSAWMLVWAAVSACTALVKNYVGLLVCRFFLGITEAPFYPGATYMLSIFYTRKEVATRIALLYCAQILATGLSGLIAAGVFQMDGVKGLAGWRWLFLIEGVVTAGVAIIGFFMLPNTPLTTWWLTDREKELAHSRMERDKISDADENDASAWQGLKQAASDKRTWLFCLMQNFHLSACSFNSFFPTVVKTLGFNTTITLVLTCPPFIFAGAAGILVGWSSGRFHERTWHITGGLAISIVGFVLAAATLNTPARYIACFIFAMGAYSVNSVIIGWASSTLCQTKEKKAVVLAMTNVGGQIGYIYGAYLWPSSDSPRYGIGFGASAGFALLSIVCAWGIRFMLVKENRKIRASNSEQVNLYGY
;
A
#
# COMPACT_ATOMS: atom_id res chain seq x y z
N MET A 1 -62.09 -7.57 69.00
CA MET A 1 -62.88 -7.42 70.24
C MET A 1 -61.87 -7.32 71.38
N GLY A 2 -61.68 -6.11 71.95
CA GLY A 2 -60.87 -5.77 73.16
C GLY A 2 -59.36 -6.00 73.07
N ALA A 3 -58.44 -5.24 73.68
CA ALA A 3 -58.39 -3.96 74.39
C ALA A 3 -56.86 -3.60 74.44
N SER A 4 -56.41 -2.36 74.25
CA SER A 4 -56.05 -1.36 75.31
C SER A 4 -55.14 -1.96 76.41
N THR A 5 -54.06 -1.37 76.94
CA THR A 5 -53.49 -0.01 77.02
C THR A 5 -52.18 -0.18 77.83
N ASP A 6 -51.04 0.34 77.39
CA ASP A 6 -50.42 1.61 77.80
C ASP A 6 -49.70 1.63 79.16
N SER A 7 -48.43 2.05 79.16
CA SER A 7 -47.70 2.49 80.36
C SER A 7 -46.68 3.59 80.03
N LYS A 8 -47.17 4.83 80.23
CA LYS A 8 -46.53 5.97 80.93
C LYS A 8 -45.41 6.80 80.26
N ARG A 9 -45.84 7.97 79.77
CA ARG A 9 -45.47 9.37 80.15
C ARG A 9 -43.98 9.81 80.24
N GLU A 10 -43.64 10.68 79.28
CA GLU A 10 -42.65 11.79 79.18
C GLU A 10 -42.66 12.83 80.35
N PRO A 11 -41.94 13.99 80.30
CA PRO A 11 -40.59 14.40 79.81
C PRO A 11 -39.84 15.29 80.85
N ILE A 12 -38.69 15.90 80.50
CA ILE A 12 -38.27 17.31 80.80
C ILE A 12 -36.73 17.43 80.75
N GLY A 13 -36.22 18.47 80.07
CA GLY A 13 -34.99 19.16 80.52
C GLY A 13 -33.94 19.44 79.46
N SER A 14 -34.11 20.54 78.74
CA SER A 14 -33.08 21.29 78.02
C SER A 14 -32.02 21.88 78.97
N ASP A 15 -30.73 21.77 78.65
CA ASP A 15 -29.93 22.94 78.21
C ASP A 15 -28.43 22.65 78.07
N THR A 16 -27.98 22.82 76.83
CA THR A 16 -26.76 23.51 76.37
C THR A 16 -25.35 22.93 76.57
N LYS A 17 -24.71 22.85 75.38
CA LYS A 17 -23.29 22.99 75.04
C LYS A 17 -22.40 21.78 75.27
N ASP A 18 -22.31 20.94 74.24
CA ASP A 18 -21.05 20.86 73.50
C ASP A 18 -21.30 20.57 72.01
N GLY A 19 -20.57 21.31 71.18
CA GLY A 19 -20.76 21.33 69.74
C GLY A 19 -20.33 20.01 69.10
N ALA A 20 -21.28 19.36 68.43
CA ALA A 20 -20.99 18.44 67.34
C ALA A 20 -22.09 18.60 66.30
N ASN A 21 -21.83 19.47 65.33
CA ASN A 21 -22.64 19.66 64.14
C ASN A 21 -22.70 18.33 63.38
N VAL A 22 -23.88 17.69 63.36
CA VAL A 22 -24.14 16.53 62.51
C VAL A 22 -24.31 17.06 61.08
N ALA A 23 -23.20 17.12 60.36
CA ALA A 23 -23.20 17.39 58.93
C ALA A 23 -23.53 16.09 58.18
N HIS A 24 -24.60 16.13 57.40
CA HIS A 24 -24.82 15.19 56.30
C HIS A 24 -23.57 15.18 55.42
N VAL A 25 -22.79 14.09 55.45
CA VAL A 25 -21.70 13.88 54.49
C VAL A 25 -22.31 13.41 53.17
N ASN A 26 -22.86 14.38 52.43
CA ASN A 26 -22.97 14.31 50.99
C ASN A 26 -21.82 15.14 50.42
N SER A 27 -20.72 14.50 50.06
CA SER A 27 -19.79 15.09 49.10
C SER A 27 -18.93 14.00 48.47
N VAL A 28 -19.36 13.62 47.27
CA VAL A 28 -18.52 13.35 46.10
C VAL A 28 -17.24 12.60 46.43
N LEU A 29 -17.22 11.28 46.18
CA LEU A 29 -15.98 10.62 45.77
C LEU A 29 -15.48 11.41 44.56
N GLU A 30 -14.54 12.30 44.82
CA GLU A 30 -13.84 13.07 43.81
C GLU A 30 -13.16 12.01 42.93
N TYR A 31 -13.80 11.70 41.81
CA TYR A 31 -13.12 11.07 40.70
C TYR A 31 -11.98 12.03 40.40
N GLU A 32 -10.77 11.69 40.86
CA GLU A 32 -9.56 12.32 40.37
C GLU A 32 -9.62 12.18 38.86
N LYS A 33 -10.06 13.25 38.19
CA LYS A 33 -9.86 13.39 36.76
C LYS A 33 -8.37 13.19 36.58
N PRO A 34 -7.91 12.22 35.76
CA PRO A 34 -6.48 12.09 35.51
C PRO A 34 -5.99 13.45 35.04
N SER A 35 -5.21 14.11 35.90
CA SER A 35 -4.70 15.46 35.68
C SER A 35 -3.46 15.35 34.79
N GLN A 36 -3.67 14.93 33.56
CA GLN A 36 -2.74 15.19 32.47
C GLN A 36 -3.61 15.52 31.27
N THR A 37 -3.63 16.79 30.91
CA THR A 37 -4.02 17.21 29.56
C THR A 37 -3.01 16.56 28.63
N GLU A 38 -3.27 15.32 28.21
CA GLU A 38 -2.43 14.57 27.30
C GLU A 38 -2.21 15.43 26.07
N GLU A 39 -0.97 15.84 25.84
CA GLU A 39 -0.60 16.68 24.70
C GLU A 39 -0.83 15.83 23.44
N ARG A 40 -1.99 16.07 22.81
CA ARG A 40 -2.41 15.38 21.61
C ARG A 40 -1.71 16.00 20.42
N ASP A 41 -0.92 15.21 19.69
CA ASP A 41 -0.41 15.64 18.38
C ASP A 41 -1.59 15.90 17.42
N TRP A 42 -1.36 16.57 16.29
CA TRP A 42 -2.40 16.92 15.28
C TRP A 42 -3.19 15.72 14.73
N THR A 43 -2.71 14.50 15.01
CA THR A 43 -3.37 13.21 14.74
C THR A 43 -4.27 12.70 15.88
N GLY A 44 -4.45 13.47 16.96
CA GLY A 44 -5.25 13.12 18.14
C GLY A 44 -4.61 12.05 19.02
N THR A 45 -3.28 12.08 19.22
CA THR A 45 -2.53 11.00 19.89
C THR A 45 -1.84 11.47 21.16
N VAL A 46 -2.05 10.77 22.27
CA VAL A 46 -1.25 10.86 23.50
C VAL A 46 0.22 10.65 23.15
N LYS A 47 1.10 11.57 23.51
CA LYS A 47 2.56 11.37 23.39
C LYS A 47 2.94 10.02 24.01
N LYS A 48 3.71 9.20 23.28
CA LYS A 48 4.29 7.96 23.82
C LYS A 48 5.17 8.32 25.02
N THR A 49 4.66 8.07 26.22
CA THR A 49 5.32 8.40 27.48
C THR A 49 6.11 7.24 28.06
N ASP A 50 5.84 5.99 27.65
CA ASP A 50 6.53 4.81 28.16
C ASP A 50 7.83 4.50 27.36
N PRO A 51 9.02 4.59 27.98
CA PRO A 51 10.30 4.23 27.35
C PRO A 51 10.37 2.77 26.86
N GLU A 52 9.73 1.82 27.55
CA GLU A 52 9.75 0.40 27.17
C GLU A 52 9.01 0.17 25.84
N GLU A 53 7.86 0.82 25.65
CA GLU A 53 7.08 0.72 24.42
C GLU A 53 7.82 1.34 23.23
N ILE A 54 8.53 2.45 23.44
CA ILE A 54 9.35 3.09 22.40
C ILE A 54 10.52 2.17 22.00
N ALA A 55 11.21 1.57 22.98
CA ALA A 55 12.30 0.64 22.74
C ALA A 55 11.82 -0.61 21.97
N LEU A 56 10.67 -1.17 22.36
CA LEU A 56 10.04 -2.29 21.67
C LEU A 56 9.74 -1.93 20.21
N VAL A 57 9.07 -0.81 19.94
CA VAL A 57 8.72 -0.42 18.57
C VAL A 57 9.96 -0.20 17.71
N ARG A 58 11.03 0.39 18.25
CA ARG A 58 12.32 0.49 17.55
C ARG A 58 12.92 -0.88 17.24
N LYS A 59 12.85 -1.83 18.17
CA LYS A 59 13.30 -3.20 17.94
C LYS A 59 12.48 -3.88 16.84
N LEU A 60 11.15 -3.74 16.86
CA LEU A 60 10.27 -4.23 15.79
C LEU A 60 10.66 -3.61 14.44
N ASP A 61 10.88 -2.30 14.40
CA ASP A 61 11.28 -1.59 13.17
C ASP A 61 12.62 -2.12 12.63
N ILE A 62 13.62 -2.35 13.48
CA ILE A 62 14.95 -2.84 13.05
C ILE A 62 14.87 -4.26 12.45
N TRP A 63 14.00 -5.12 12.98
CA TRP A 63 13.89 -6.51 12.51
C TRP A 63 12.94 -6.67 11.32
N ILE A 64 11.77 -6.03 11.37
CA ILE A 64 10.69 -6.25 10.40
C ILE A 64 10.89 -5.36 9.17
N MET A 65 11.15 -4.06 9.35
CA MET A 65 11.08 -3.10 8.25
C MET A 65 12.20 -3.26 7.21
N PRO A 66 13.49 -3.44 7.57
CA PRO A 66 14.52 -3.68 6.58
C PRO A 66 14.24 -4.92 5.72
N CYS A 67 13.76 -6.00 6.34
CA CYS A 67 13.42 -7.23 5.62
C CYS A 67 12.25 -6.98 4.65
N LEU A 68 11.13 -6.44 5.13
CA LEU A 68 9.96 -6.17 4.26
C LEU A 68 10.27 -5.16 3.15
N CYS A 69 11.01 -4.09 3.45
CA CYS A 69 11.45 -3.11 2.46
C CYS A 69 12.34 -3.74 1.39
N LEU A 70 13.29 -4.59 1.78
CA LEU A 70 14.19 -5.27 0.84
C LEU A 70 13.44 -6.27 -0.03
N MET A 71 12.53 -7.06 0.55
CA MET A 71 11.68 -7.97 -0.23
C MET A 71 10.80 -7.20 -1.22
N TYR A 72 10.20 -6.09 -0.81
CA TYR A 72 9.37 -5.27 -1.68
C TYR A 72 10.18 -4.51 -2.74
N PHE A 73 11.41 -4.13 -2.42
CA PHE A 73 12.36 -3.58 -3.38
C PHE A 73 12.64 -4.60 -4.48
N LEU A 74 13.05 -5.82 -4.12
CA LEU A 74 13.32 -6.89 -5.08
C LEU A 74 12.10 -7.26 -5.91
N ASN A 75 10.90 -7.16 -5.31
CA ASN A 75 9.64 -7.40 -5.98
C ASN A 75 9.42 -6.49 -7.19
N TYR A 76 9.66 -5.19 -7.00
CA TYR A 76 9.55 -4.24 -8.10
C TYR A 76 10.75 -4.29 -9.05
N VAL A 77 11.95 -4.67 -8.60
CA VAL A 77 13.08 -4.90 -9.51
C VAL A 77 12.74 -6.00 -10.52
N ASP A 78 12.30 -7.17 -10.06
CA ASP A 78 11.92 -8.31 -10.91
C ASP A 78 10.76 -7.96 -11.88
N ARG A 79 9.74 -7.24 -11.39
CA ARG A 79 8.63 -6.79 -12.23
C ARG A 79 9.10 -5.87 -13.36
N ASN A 80 10.04 -4.97 -13.07
CA ASN A 80 10.60 -4.03 -14.06
C ASN A 80 11.66 -4.68 -14.97
N ALA A 81 12.23 -5.83 -14.59
CA ALA A 81 13.31 -6.48 -15.34
C ALA A 81 12.93 -6.83 -16.78
N ILE A 82 11.65 -7.13 -17.07
CA ILE A 82 11.18 -7.41 -18.44
C ILE A 82 11.34 -6.22 -19.38
N ALA A 83 11.08 -5.03 -18.86
CA ALA A 83 11.15 -3.79 -19.62
C ALA A 83 12.62 -3.49 -19.98
N GLN A 84 13.54 -3.81 -19.07
CA GLN A 84 14.98 -3.68 -19.29
C GLN A 84 15.51 -4.78 -20.23
N ALA A 85 15.08 -6.03 -20.04
CA ALA A 85 15.44 -7.16 -20.89
C ALA A 85 15.07 -6.94 -22.36
N ARG A 86 13.94 -6.26 -22.63
CA ARG A 86 13.56 -5.86 -23.98
C ARG A 86 14.64 -5.03 -24.69
N LEU A 87 15.38 -4.20 -23.97
CA LEU A 87 16.49 -3.42 -24.53
C LEU A 87 17.73 -4.25 -24.83
N ASN A 88 17.87 -5.43 -24.24
CA ASN A 88 18.97 -6.38 -24.43
C ASN A 88 18.51 -7.61 -25.24
N ASN A 89 18.00 -7.38 -26.45
CA ASN A 89 17.70 -8.41 -27.46
C ASN A 89 16.69 -9.52 -27.09
N LEU A 90 15.98 -9.46 -25.96
CA LEU A 90 15.00 -10.47 -25.54
C LEU A 90 14.01 -10.88 -26.67
N GLU A 91 13.41 -9.90 -27.36
CA GLU A 91 12.45 -10.17 -28.42
C GLU A 91 13.09 -10.90 -29.61
N LYS A 92 14.36 -10.61 -29.91
CA LYS A 92 15.10 -11.27 -30.99
C LYS A 92 15.46 -12.70 -30.61
N ASP A 93 15.99 -12.90 -29.40
CA ASP A 93 16.43 -14.21 -28.91
C ASP A 93 15.29 -15.23 -28.80
N LEU A 94 14.06 -14.75 -28.54
CA LEU A 94 12.86 -15.57 -28.41
C LEU A 94 11.98 -15.57 -29.66
N ASN A 95 12.42 -14.93 -30.75
CA ASN A 95 11.69 -14.77 -32.01
C ASN A 95 10.27 -14.20 -31.84
N MET A 96 10.12 -13.22 -30.95
CA MET A 96 8.83 -12.62 -30.62
C MET A 96 8.33 -11.70 -31.74
N LYS A 97 7.02 -11.73 -32.02
CA LYS A 97 6.37 -10.96 -33.08
C LYS A 97 5.15 -10.20 -32.58
N GLY A 98 4.87 -9.05 -33.19
CA GLY A 98 3.64 -8.29 -32.98
C GLY A 98 3.40 -7.93 -31.51
N SER A 99 2.32 -8.44 -30.93
CA SER A 99 1.85 -8.17 -29.57
C SER A 99 2.30 -9.20 -28.52
N GLU A 100 3.20 -10.12 -28.86
CA GLU A 100 3.67 -11.17 -27.94
C GLU A 100 4.41 -10.63 -26.71
N PHE A 101 5.19 -9.54 -26.86
CA PHE A 101 5.79 -8.86 -25.71
C PHE A 101 4.73 -8.25 -24.80
N ASN A 102 3.74 -7.59 -25.39
CA ASN A 102 2.64 -6.96 -24.64
C ASN A 102 1.84 -8.03 -23.89
N THR A 103 1.60 -9.18 -24.51
CA THR A 103 0.95 -10.34 -23.89
C THR A 103 1.77 -10.86 -22.70
N THR A 104 3.09 -10.93 -22.84
CA THR A 104 4.04 -11.33 -21.78
C THR A 104 4.01 -10.39 -20.58
N VAL A 105 3.88 -9.08 -20.80
CA VAL A 105 3.70 -8.10 -19.72
C VAL A 105 2.33 -8.29 -19.06
N SER A 106 1.27 -8.47 -19.84
CA SER A 106 -0.11 -8.55 -19.32
C SER A 106 -0.38 -9.80 -18.49
N ILE A 107 0.15 -10.97 -18.88
CA ILE A 107 -0.20 -12.27 -18.29
C ILE A 107 0.24 -12.39 -16.83
N LEU A 108 1.30 -11.68 -16.43
CA LEU A 108 1.75 -11.60 -15.03
C LEU A 108 0.63 -11.05 -14.14
N PHE A 109 -0.02 -9.97 -14.58
CA PHE A 109 -1.09 -9.34 -13.81
C PHE A 109 -2.36 -10.18 -13.77
N VAL A 110 -2.60 -11.01 -14.79
CA VAL A 110 -3.68 -12.01 -14.76
C VAL A 110 -3.44 -13.02 -13.64
N GLY A 111 -2.24 -13.64 -13.60
CA GLY A 111 -1.87 -14.56 -12.52
C GLY A 111 -1.92 -13.91 -11.14
N TYR A 112 -1.45 -12.66 -11.04
CA TYR A 112 -1.46 -11.87 -9.81
C TYR A 112 -2.88 -11.63 -9.28
N VAL A 113 -3.80 -11.15 -10.13
CA VAL A 113 -5.18 -10.87 -9.75
C VAL A 113 -5.91 -12.15 -9.31
N LEU A 114 -5.69 -13.27 -10.01
CA LEU A 114 -6.31 -14.55 -9.67
C LEU A 114 -5.86 -15.07 -8.30
N MET A 115 -4.57 -14.96 -7.97
CA MET A 115 -4.02 -15.52 -6.73
C MET A 115 -4.07 -14.55 -5.52
N GLN A 116 -4.27 -13.25 -5.76
CA GLN A 116 -4.30 -12.25 -4.69
C GLN A 116 -5.43 -12.50 -3.68
N VAL A 117 -6.65 -12.81 -4.16
CA VAL A 117 -7.79 -13.08 -3.26
C VAL A 117 -7.61 -14.39 -2.47
N PRO A 118 -7.31 -15.54 -3.11
CA PRO A 118 -7.02 -16.79 -2.38
C PRO A 118 -5.89 -16.64 -1.37
N SER A 119 -4.79 -15.98 -1.74
CA SER A 119 -3.66 -15.80 -0.83
C SER A 119 -4.03 -14.94 0.38
N ASN A 120 -4.83 -13.89 0.21
CA ASN A 120 -5.27 -13.06 1.32
C ASN A 120 -6.19 -13.83 2.29
N MET A 121 -6.90 -14.85 1.83
CA MET A 121 -7.70 -15.73 2.70
C MET A 121 -6.83 -16.77 3.42
N LEU A 122 -5.71 -17.17 2.81
CA LEU A 122 -4.81 -18.18 3.37
C LEU A 122 -3.87 -17.59 4.44
N ILE A 123 -3.38 -16.36 4.26
CA ILE A 123 -2.42 -15.71 5.18
C ILE A 123 -2.94 -15.63 6.62
N THR A 124 -4.25 -15.48 6.81
CA THR A 124 -4.85 -15.39 8.16
C THR A 124 -4.91 -16.73 8.90
N LYS A 125 -4.70 -17.85 8.20
CA LYS A 125 -4.77 -19.21 8.74
C LYS A 125 -3.38 -19.84 8.94
N VAL A 126 -2.32 -19.17 8.51
CA VAL A 126 -0.96 -19.70 8.48
C VAL A 126 0.00 -18.74 9.18
N ARG A 127 1.20 -19.23 9.48
CA ARG A 127 2.26 -18.41 10.08
C ARG A 127 2.83 -17.44 9.03
N PRO A 128 2.75 -16.11 9.24
CA PRO A 128 3.03 -15.14 8.18
C PRO A 128 4.50 -15.11 7.75
N GLY A 129 5.46 -15.26 8.68
CA GLY A 129 6.90 -15.24 8.37
C GLY A 129 7.32 -16.33 7.36
N PRO A 130 7.22 -17.62 7.73
CA PRO A 130 7.52 -18.74 6.84
C PRO A 130 6.69 -18.73 5.56
N TYR A 131 5.42 -18.32 5.63
CA TYR A 131 4.56 -18.24 4.45
C TYR A 131 5.10 -17.24 3.42
N MET A 132 5.43 -16.02 3.85
CA MET A 132 5.96 -14.99 2.96
C MET A 132 7.31 -15.39 2.37
N SER A 133 8.22 -15.92 3.21
CA SER A 133 9.53 -16.37 2.75
C SER A 133 9.46 -17.57 1.81
N ALA A 134 8.57 -18.53 2.06
CA ALA A 134 8.37 -19.67 1.16
C ALA A 134 7.86 -19.23 -0.21
N TRP A 135 6.83 -18.37 -0.26
CA TRP A 135 6.34 -17.83 -1.53
C TRP A 135 7.37 -16.97 -2.24
N MET A 136 8.15 -16.18 -1.52
CA MET A 136 9.26 -15.43 -2.10
C MET A 136 10.34 -16.36 -2.69
N LEU A 137 10.63 -17.50 -2.05
CA LEU A 137 11.59 -18.47 -2.58
C LEU A 137 11.07 -19.15 -3.85
N VAL A 138 9.78 -19.50 -3.89
CA VAL A 138 9.14 -20.04 -5.10
C VAL A 138 9.13 -18.99 -6.22
N TRP A 139 8.78 -17.74 -5.91
CA TRP A 139 8.84 -16.61 -6.84
C TRP A 139 10.27 -16.40 -7.38
N ALA A 140 11.29 -16.43 -6.52
CA ALA A 140 12.70 -16.33 -6.92
C ALA A 140 13.14 -17.47 -7.85
N ALA A 141 12.69 -18.70 -7.59
CA ALA A 141 12.96 -19.85 -8.45
C ALA A 141 12.31 -19.69 -9.82
N VAL A 142 11.04 -19.28 -9.88
CA VAL A 142 10.32 -19.04 -11.14
C VAL A 142 10.96 -17.89 -11.94
N SER A 143 11.38 -16.81 -11.26
CA SER A 143 12.12 -15.71 -11.89
C SER A 143 13.42 -16.21 -12.52
N ALA A 144 14.25 -16.96 -11.77
CA ALA A 144 15.49 -17.54 -12.27
C ALA A 144 15.25 -18.50 -13.46
N CYS A 145 14.15 -19.26 -13.46
CA CYS A 145 13.77 -20.12 -14.59
C CYS A 145 13.54 -19.32 -15.89
N THR A 146 13.21 -18.02 -15.81
CA THR A 146 13.07 -17.16 -17.00
C THR A 146 14.36 -17.11 -17.82
N ALA A 147 15.54 -17.21 -17.17
CA ALA A 147 16.83 -17.25 -17.86
C ALA A 147 17.02 -18.49 -18.75
N LEU A 148 16.27 -19.57 -18.51
CA LEU A 148 16.35 -20.84 -19.25
C LEU A 148 15.43 -20.88 -20.48
N VAL A 149 14.55 -19.89 -20.62
CA VAL A 149 13.54 -19.84 -21.68
C VAL A 149 14.19 -19.65 -23.06
N LYS A 150 13.64 -20.37 -24.05
CA LYS A 150 14.12 -20.37 -25.45
C LYS A 150 13.08 -19.92 -26.48
N ASN A 151 11.82 -19.74 -26.07
CA ASN A 151 10.74 -19.32 -26.96
C ASN A 151 9.70 -18.47 -26.22
N TYR A 152 8.81 -17.82 -26.97
CA TYR A 152 7.72 -17.01 -26.44
C TYR A 152 6.82 -17.77 -25.45
N VAL A 153 6.43 -19.01 -25.76
CA VAL A 153 5.52 -19.79 -24.90
C VAL A 153 6.13 -20.07 -23.54
N GLY A 154 7.42 -20.42 -23.48
CA GLY A 154 8.14 -20.60 -22.23
C GLY A 154 8.19 -19.32 -21.39
N LEU A 155 8.38 -18.17 -22.03
CA LEU A 155 8.37 -16.88 -21.34
C LEU A 155 6.98 -16.58 -20.78
N LEU A 156 5.94 -16.80 -21.57
CA LEU A 156 4.54 -16.61 -21.18
C LEU A 156 4.17 -17.46 -19.96
N VAL A 157 4.55 -18.74 -19.96
CA VAL A 157 4.30 -19.66 -18.85
C VAL A 157 5.05 -19.22 -17.59
N CYS A 158 6.35 -18.91 -17.71
CA CYS A 158 7.12 -18.37 -16.59
C CYS A 158 6.46 -17.12 -16.00
N ARG A 159 6.00 -16.18 -16.85
CA ARG A 159 5.34 -14.94 -16.40
C ARG A 159 4.00 -15.17 -15.70
N PHE A 160 3.20 -16.10 -16.18
CA PHE A 160 1.93 -16.44 -15.54
C PHE A 160 2.16 -16.99 -14.12
N PHE A 161 3.07 -17.96 -13.98
CA PHE A 161 3.43 -18.51 -12.67
C PHE A 161 4.11 -17.48 -11.77
N LEU A 162 4.93 -16.59 -12.33
CA LEU A 162 5.54 -15.48 -11.60
C LEU A 162 4.45 -14.64 -10.93
N GLY A 163 3.41 -14.24 -11.69
CA GLY A 163 2.26 -13.50 -11.16
C GLY A 163 1.53 -14.22 -10.02
N ILE A 164 1.31 -15.54 -10.15
CA ILE A 164 0.70 -16.36 -9.09
C ILE A 164 1.57 -16.34 -7.82
N THR A 165 2.88 -16.55 -7.97
CA THR A 165 3.81 -16.64 -6.85
C THR A 165 4.08 -15.30 -6.17
N GLU A 166 3.89 -14.19 -6.90
CA GLU A 166 4.11 -12.82 -6.42
C GLU A 166 2.90 -12.27 -5.63
N ALA A 167 1.69 -12.70 -5.99
CA ALA A 167 0.43 -12.23 -5.40
C ALA A 167 0.36 -12.25 -3.86
N PRO A 168 0.91 -13.27 -3.17
CA PRO A 168 0.90 -13.36 -1.71
C PRO A 168 1.68 -12.28 -0.97
N PHE A 169 2.67 -11.67 -1.63
CA PHE A 169 3.64 -10.80 -0.95
C PHE A 169 2.97 -9.57 -0.32
N TYR A 170 2.22 -8.79 -1.11
CA TYR A 170 1.65 -7.53 -0.64
C TYR A 170 0.63 -7.72 0.49
N PRO A 171 -0.38 -8.61 0.37
CA PRO A 171 -1.27 -8.93 1.47
C PRO A 171 -0.52 -9.46 2.69
N GLY A 172 0.47 -10.34 2.50
CA GLY A 172 1.32 -10.86 3.56
C GLY A 172 2.05 -9.77 4.35
N ALA A 173 2.71 -8.85 3.66
CA ALA A 173 3.42 -7.73 4.27
C ALA A 173 2.46 -6.82 5.07
N THR A 174 1.31 -6.47 4.49
CA THR A 174 0.31 -5.63 5.19
C THR A 174 -0.29 -6.33 6.41
N TYR A 175 -0.54 -7.64 6.33
CA TYR A 175 -1.05 -8.44 7.44
C TYR A 175 -0.02 -8.53 8.58
N MET A 176 1.24 -8.81 8.26
CA MET A 176 2.32 -8.84 9.25
C MET A 176 2.46 -7.49 9.96
N LEU A 177 2.42 -6.37 9.21
CA LEU A 177 2.43 -5.04 9.84
C LEU A 177 1.23 -4.84 10.78
N SER A 178 0.04 -5.34 10.42
CA SER A 178 -1.15 -5.20 11.26
C SER A 178 -1.11 -5.99 12.58
N ILE A 179 -0.25 -7.01 12.68
CA ILE A 179 -0.10 -7.83 13.88
C ILE A 179 0.86 -7.22 14.90
N PHE A 180 1.87 -6.46 14.44
CA PHE A 180 2.95 -5.93 15.29
C PHE A 180 2.86 -4.41 15.52
N TYR A 181 2.11 -3.71 14.67
CA TYR A 181 2.01 -2.25 14.69
C TYR A 181 0.57 -1.80 14.91
N THR A 182 0.42 -0.77 15.72
CA THR A 182 -0.87 -0.10 15.93
C THR A 182 -1.33 0.56 14.63
N ARG A 183 -2.63 0.84 14.53
CA ARG A 183 -3.23 1.50 13.34
C ARG A 183 -2.51 2.79 12.93
N LYS A 184 -1.99 3.54 13.90
CA LYS A 184 -1.25 4.80 13.67
C LYS A 184 0.13 4.54 13.08
N GLU A 185 0.81 3.49 13.52
CA GLU A 185 2.16 3.15 13.08
C GLU A 185 2.16 2.47 11.70
N VAL A 186 1.18 1.60 11.43
CA VAL A 186 1.05 0.87 10.16
C VAL A 186 1.08 1.82 8.96
N ALA A 187 0.39 2.98 9.05
CA ALA A 187 0.35 3.96 7.96
C ALA A 187 1.75 4.46 7.57
N THR A 188 2.60 4.79 8.54
CA THR A 188 3.99 5.23 8.29
C THR A 188 4.84 4.09 7.71
N ARG A 189 4.65 2.85 8.18
CA ARG A 189 5.43 1.69 7.70
C ARG A 189 5.03 1.32 6.27
N ILE A 190 3.75 1.40 5.93
CA ILE A 190 3.27 1.24 4.55
C ILE A 190 3.87 2.33 3.64
N ALA A 191 3.98 3.58 4.11
CA ALA A 191 4.64 4.63 3.34
C ALA A 191 6.13 4.31 3.07
N LEU A 192 6.85 3.75 4.05
CA LEU A 192 8.23 3.28 3.85
C LEU A 192 8.32 2.16 2.81
N LEU A 193 7.37 1.22 2.78
CA LEU A 193 7.30 0.21 1.73
C LEU A 193 7.12 0.87 0.35
N TYR A 194 6.20 1.84 0.22
CA TYR A 194 6.05 2.57 -1.04
C TYR A 194 7.32 3.30 -1.48
N CYS A 195 8.09 3.87 -0.55
CA CYS A 195 9.41 4.44 -0.86
C CYS A 195 10.36 3.37 -1.43
N ALA A 196 10.38 2.16 -0.86
CA ALA A 196 11.20 1.05 -1.38
C ALA A 196 10.79 0.64 -2.80
N GLN A 197 9.48 0.59 -3.10
CA GLN A 197 8.96 0.34 -4.45
C GLN A 197 9.42 1.40 -5.47
N ILE A 198 9.37 2.68 -5.11
CA ILE A 198 9.75 3.76 -6.02
C ILE A 198 11.26 3.74 -6.27
N LEU A 199 12.05 3.51 -5.21
CA LEU A 199 13.49 3.29 -5.33
C LEU A 199 13.81 2.09 -6.23
N ALA A 200 13.12 0.97 -6.06
CA ALA A 200 13.30 -0.21 -6.93
C ALA A 200 13.01 0.11 -8.39
N THR A 201 11.91 0.81 -8.66
CA THR A 201 11.53 1.20 -10.02
C THR A 201 12.60 2.09 -10.67
N GLY A 202 13.11 3.09 -9.94
CA GLY A 202 14.18 3.97 -10.44
C GLY A 202 15.52 3.27 -10.60
N LEU A 203 15.93 2.45 -9.63
CA LEU A 203 17.23 1.78 -9.65
C LEU A 203 17.27 0.55 -10.58
N SER A 204 16.11 -0.01 -10.99
CA SER A 204 16.04 -1.18 -11.88
C SER A 204 16.83 -1.00 -13.18
N GLY A 205 16.77 0.18 -13.80
CA GLY A 205 17.54 0.49 -15.01
C GLY A 205 19.05 0.51 -14.74
N LEU A 206 19.49 1.03 -13.60
CA LEU A 206 20.92 1.05 -13.22
C LEU A 206 21.45 -0.36 -12.98
N ILE A 207 20.66 -1.20 -12.29
CA ILE A 207 21.01 -2.61 -12.07
C ILE A 207 21.15 -3.31 -13.42
N ALA A 208 20.18 -3.15 -14.31
CA ALA A 208 20.23 -3.74 -15.65
C ALA A 208 21.42 -3.23 -16.48
N ALA A 209 21.75 -1.94 -16.41
CA ALA A 209 22.89 -1.36 -17.11
C ALA A 209 24.23 -2.00 -16.69
N GLY A 210 24.38 -2.31 -15.39
CA GLY A 210 25.53 -3.02 -14.85
C GLY A 210 25.56 -4.49 -15.27
N VAL A 211 24.44 -5.20 -15.13
CA VAL A 211 24.36 -6.64 -15.45
C VAL A 211 24.54 -6.91 -16.94
N PHE A 212 24.06 -6.02 -17.83
CA PHE A 212 24.23 -6.19 -19.27
C PHE A 212 25.69 -6.07 -19.75
N GLN A 213 26.63 -5.63 -18.90
CA GLN A 213 28.06 -5.76 -19.19
C GLN A 213 28.56 -7.21 -19.19
N MET A 214 27.76 -8.13 -18.63
CA MET A 214 28.02 -9.57 -18.65
C MET A 214 27.45 -10.27 -19.90
N ASP A 215 26.98 -9.51 -20.89
CA ASP A 215 26.49 -10.08 -22.15
C ASP A 215 27.58 -10.92 -22.84
N GLY A 216 27.24 -12.15 -23.21
CA GLY A 216 28.17 -13.12 -23.81
C GLY A 216 29.03 -13.89 -22.79
N VAL A 217 29.05 -13.51 -21.51
CA VAL A 217 29.77 -14.26 -20.47
C VAL A 217 29.15 -15.65 -20.32
N LYS A 218 29.98 -16.70 -20.44
CA LYS A 218 29.56 -18.11 -20.48
C LYS A 218 28.55 -18.43 -21.61
N GLY A 219 28.52 -17.63 -22.68
CA GLY A 219 27.60 -17.82 -23.81
C GLY A 219 26.13 -17.50 -23.49
N LEU A 220 25.86 -16.79 -22.39
CA LEU A 220 24.53 -16.34 -22.01
C LEU A 220 24.32 -14.87 -22.40
N ALA A 221 23.13 -14.56 -22.90
CA ALA A 221 22.71 -13.18 -23.15
C ALA A 221 22.57 -12.40 -21.83
N GLY A 222 22.83 -11.09 -21.86
CA GLY A 222 22.79 -10.21 -20.69
C GLY A 222 21.44 -10.23 -19.96
N TRP A 223 20.31 -10.33 -20.68
CA TRP A 223 18.99 -10.45 -20.07
C TRP A 223 18.79 -11.75 -19.28
N ARG A 224 19.47 -12.84 -19.66
CA ARG A 224 19.44 -14.09 -18.90
C ARG A 224 20.22 -13.95 -17.60
N TRP A 225 21.35 -13.25 -17.62
CA TRP A 225 22.11 -12.91 -16.43
C TRP A 225 21.28 -12.02 -15.47
N LEU A 226 20.49 -11.09 -16.01
CA LEU A 226 19.60 -10.24 -15.21
C LEU A 226 18.63 -11.07 -14.37
N PHE A 227 17.83 -11.93 -15.00
CA PHE A 227 16.88 -12.79 -14.26
C PHE A 227 17.58 -13.79 -13.33
N LEU A 228 18.75 -14.32 -13.71
CA LEU A 228 19.48 -15.26 -12.87
C LEU A 228 20.01 -14.59 -11.59
N ILE A 229 20.65 -13.43 -11.72
CA ILE A 229 21.20 -12.68 -10.58
C ILE A 229 20.08 -12.20 -9.68
N GLU A 230 19.01 -11.62 -10.25
CA GLU A 230 17.84 -11.17 -9.48
C GLU A 230 17.19 -12.33 -8.73
N GLY A 231 17.01 -13.49 -9.38
CA GLY A 231 16.48 -14.68 -8.74
C GLY A 231 17.35 -15.20 -7.60
N VAL A 232 18.68 -15.25 -7.77
CA VAL A 232 19.61 -15.70 -6.71
C VAL A 232 19.62 -14.75 -5.51
N VAL A 233 19.66 -13.43 -5.76
CA VAL A 233 19.62 -12.43 -4.68
C VAL A 233 18.28 -12.51 -3.94
N THR A 234 17.17 -12.65 -4.67
CA THR A 234 15.83 -12.80 -4.10
C THR A 234 15.71 -14.07 -3.27
N ALA A 235 16.26 -15.20 -3.72
CA ALA A 235 16.31 -16.43 -2.94
C ALA A 235 17.13 -16.27 -1.65
N GLY A 236 18.27 -15.59 -1.71
CA GLY A 236 19.09 -15.28 -0.53
C GLY A 236 18.32 -14.45 0.51
N VAL A 237 17.62 -13.40 0.07
CA VAL A 237 16.77 -12.58 0.94
C VAL A 237 15.59 -13.38 1.49
N ALA A 238 14.99 -14.27 0.70
CA ALA A 238 13.91 -15.14 1.16
C ALA A 238 14.35 -16.08 2.29
N ILE A 239 15.55 -16.68 2.17
CA ILE A 239 16.15 -17.54 3.19
C ILE A 239 16.43 -16.74 4.47
N ILE A 240 17.02 -15.54 4.36
CA ILE A 240 17.24 -14.67 5.53
C ILE A 240 15.90 -14.29 6.17
N GLY A 241 14.91 -13.92 5.35
CA GLY A 241 13.56 -13.59 5.80
C GLY A 241 12.89 -14.75 6.54
N PHE A 242 13.18 -16.00 6.18
CA PHE A 242 12.60 -17.16 6.85
C PHE A 242 12.97 -17.23 8.34
N PHE A 243 14.17 -16.78 8.69
CA PHE A 243 14.66 -16.72 10.06
C PHE A 243 14.36 -15.39 10.76
N MET A 244 14.33 -14.28 10.01
CA MET A 244 14.13 -12.94 10.58
C MET A 244 12.66 -12.55 10.75
N LEU A 245 11.79 -12.91 9.81
CA LEU A 245 10.40 -12.46 9.81
C LEU A 245 9.63 -13.08 10.97
N PRO A 246 8.91 -12.27 11.76
CA PRO A 246 8.19 -12.75 12.92
C PRO A 246 6.87 -13.43 12.53
N ASN A 247 6.33 -14.23 13.45
CA ASN A 247 5.06 -14.94 13.26
C ASN A 247 3.91 -14.20 13.93
N THR A 248 3.80 -14.37 15.24
CA THR A 248 2.87 -13.63 16.10
C THR A 248 3.65 -13.03 17.26
N PRO A 249 3.13 -12.00 17.95
CA PRO A 249 3.86 -11.34 19.03
C PRO A 249 4.32 -12.32 20.10
N LEU A 250 3.50 -13.32 20.44
CA LEU A 250 3.79 -14.31 21.47
C LEU A 250 4.76 -15.42 21.04
N THR A 251 4.86 -15.71 19.74
CA THR A 251 5.69 -16.83 19.23
C THR A 251 7.01 -16.37 18.60
N THR A 252 7.31 -15.07 18.65
CA THR A 252 8.49 -14.51 17.97
C THR A 252 9.74 -14.77 18.82
N TRP A 253 10.75 -15.39 18.22
CA TRP A 253 11.90 -15.94 18.95
C TRP A 253 12.91 -14.89 19.45
N TRP A 254 13.04 -13.76 18.74
CA TRP A 254 13.99 -12.69 19.09
C TRP A 254 13.41 -11.65 20.08
N LEU A 255 12.15 -11.82 20.49
CA LEU A 255 11.54 -11.05 21.58
C LEU A 255 11.75 -11.76 22.92
N THR A 256 12.05 -11.01 23.98
CA THR A 256 12.04 -11.52 25.36
C THR A 256 10.61 -11.75 25.83
N ASP A 257 10.39 -12.55 26.87
CA ASP A 257 9.03 -12.85 27.33
C ASP A 257 8.27 -11.59 27.77
N ARG A 258 8.96 -10.65 28.42
CA ARG A 258 8.43 -9.32 28.74
C ARG A 258 8.04 -8.51 27.50
N GLU A 259 8.88 -8.51 26.46
CA GLU A 259 8.59 -7.83 25.21
C GLU A 259 7.43 -8.47 24.44
N LYS A 260 7.28 -9.80 24.49
CA LYS A 260 6.16 -10.52 23.88
C LYS A 260 4.83 -10.13 24.52
N GLU A 261 4.77 -10.09 25.85
CA GLU A 261 3.60 -9.64 26.60
C GLU A 261 3.30 -8.16 26.32
N LEU A 262 4.32 -7.30 26.27
CA LEU A 262 4.14 -5.89 25.96
C LEU A 262 3.63 -5.70 24.52
N ALA A 263 4.17 -6.44 23.54
CA ALA A 263 3.71 -6.40 22.16
C ALA A 263 2.27 -6.89 22.01
N HIS A 264 1.91 -7.99 22.70
CA HIS A 264 0.56 -8.52 22.69
C HIS A 264 -0.43 -7.56 23.37
N SER A 265 -0.12 -7.09 24.59
CA SER A 265 -0.98 -6.17 25.33
C SER A 265 -1.20 -4.84 24.61
N ARG A 266 -0.17 -4.29 23.95
CA ARG A 266 -0.31 -3.10 23.10
C ARG A 266 -1.31 -3.32 21.97
N MET A 267 -1.31 -4.51 21.39
CA MET A 267 -2.22 -4.84 20.30
C MET A 267 -3.64 -5.10 20.78
N GLU A 268 -3.82 -5.69 21.97
CA GLU A 268 -5.11 -5.76 22.65
C GLU A 268 -5.65 -4.36 22.99
N ARG A 269 -4.82 -3.44 23.48
CA ARG A 269 -5.22 -2.04 23.76
C ARG A 269 -5.66 -1.27 22.51
N ASP A 270 -5.13 -1.59 21.33
CA ASP A 270 -5.56 -0.96 20.06
C ASP A 270 -6.77 -1.67 19.42
N LYS A 271 -7.28 -2.77 20.03
CA LYS A 271 -8.60 -3.29 19.68
C LYS A 271 -9.67 -2.35 20.26
N ILE A 272 -10.60 -1.90 19.41
CA ILE A 272 -11.75 -1.12 19.87
C ILE A 272 -12.65 -2.08 20.66
N SER A 273 -13.05 -1.66 21.86
CA SER A 273 -13.87 -2.40 22.83
C SER A 273 -15.27 -2.83 22.36
N ASP A 274 -15.66 -2.51 21.11
CA ASP A 274 -17.02 -2.74 20.57
C ASP A 274 -17.03 -3.76 19.40
N ALA A 275 -15.96 -4.52 19.22
CA ALA A 275 -16.06 -5.75 18.44
C ALA A 275 -16.58 -6.83 19.38
N ASP A 276 -17.91 -6.89 19.55
CA ASP A 276 -18.56 -8.10 20.06
C ASP A 276 -17.91 -9.31 19.37
N GLU A 277 -17.64 -10.36 20.13
CA GLU A 277 -17.09 -11.66 19.70
C GLU A 277 -17.91 -12.37 18.61
N ASN A 278 -18.92 -11.70 18.06
CA ASN A 278 -19.50 -12.06 16.78
C ASN A 278 -18.48 -11.78 15.69
N ASP A 279 -17.68 -12.82 15.36
CA ASP A 279 -16.99 -13.00 14.09
C ASP A 279 -17.86 -12.46 12.93
N ALA A 280 -17.71 -11.18 12.61
CA ALA A 280 -18.21 -10.65 11.36
C ALA A 280 -17.32 -11.27 10.31
N SER A 281 -17.70 -12.47 9.84
CA SER A 281 -16.91 -13.28 8.91
C SER A 281 -16.36 -12.39 7.79
N ALA A 282 -15.14 -12.62 7.32
CA ALA A 282 -14.59 -11.91 6.16
C ALA A 282 -15.59 -11.85 4.98
N TRP A 283 -16.50 -12.82 4.91
CA TRP A 283 -17.65 -12.86 4.02
C TRP A 283 -18.67 -11.71 4.23
N GLN A 284 -19.01 -11.38 5.47
CA GLN A 284 -19.85 -10.23 5.80
C GLN A 284 -19.15 -8.92 5.44
N GLY A 285 -17.85 -8.80 5.74
CA GLY A 285 -17.03 -7.65 5.31
C GLY A 285 -17.01 -7.50 3.79
N LEU A 286 -16.88 -8.61 3.05
CA LEU A 286 -16.97 -8.65 1.59
C LEU A 286 -18.35 -8.25 1.08
N LYS A 287 -19.43 -8.79 1.67
CA LYS A 287 -20.81 -8.42 1.31
C LYS A 287 -21.06 -6.93 1.52
N GLN A 288 -20.59 -6.36 2.63
CA GLN A 288 -20.68 -4.93 2.91
C GLN A 288 -19.83 -4.08 1.94
N ALA A 289 -18.60 -4.52 1.64
CA ALA A 289 -17.71 -3.84 0.71
C ALA A 289 -18.28 -3.83 -0.71
N ALA A 290 -18.75 -4.98 -1.19
CA ALA A 290 -19.33 -5.16 -2.52
C ALA A 290 -20.67 -4.46 -2.70
N SER A 291 -21.47 -4.31 -1.63
CA SER A 291 -22.74 -3.56 -1.66
C SER A 291 -22.54 -2.03 -1.64
N ASP A 292 -21.37 -1.56 -1.18
CA ASP A 292 -21.08 -0.13 -1.10
C ASP A 292 -20.63 0.42 -2.46
N LYS A 293 -21.48 1.26 -3.07
CA LYS A 293 -21.22 1.89 -4.37
C LYS A 293 -19.92 2.70 -4.39
N ARG A 294 -19.51 3.25 -3.23
CA ARG A 294 -18.26 4.02 -3.11
C ARG A 294 -17.03 3.12 -3.29
N THR A 295 -17.08 1.85 -2.85
CA THR A 295 -16.00 0.87 -3.06
C THR A 295 -15.67 0.70 -4.54
N TRP A 296 -16.69 0.49 -5.36
CA TRP A 296 -16.52 0.32 -6.80
C TRP A 296 -15.99 1.58 -7.48
N LEU A 297 -16.38 2.75 -7.01
CA LEU A 297 -15.86 4.01 -7.54
C LEU A 297 -14.37 4.22 -7.17
N PHE A 298 -13.95 3.83 -5.97
CA PHE A 298 -12.52 3.80 -5.60
C PHE A 298 -11.73 2.74 -6.38
N CYS A 299 -12.31 1.55 -6.62
CA CYS A 299 -11.70 0.53 -7.47
C CYS A 299 -11.52 1.04 -8.90
N LEU A 300 -12.52 1.73 -9.45
CA LEU A 300 -12.47 2.32 -10.78
C LEU A 300 -11.46 3.47 -10.86
N MET A 301 -11.42 4.34 -9.84
CA MET A 301 -10.44 5.42 -9.73
C MET A 301 -9.00 4.88 -9.71
N GLN A 302 -8.75 3.83 -8.91
CA GLN A 302 -7.46 3.16 -8.83
C GLN A 302 -7.10 2.42 -10.12
N ASN A 303 -8.09 1.80 -10.78
CA ASN A 303 -7.91 1.16 -12.07
C ASN A 303 -7.45 2.16 -13.14
N PHE A 304 -8.15 3.27 -13.30
CA PHE A 304 -7.75 4.33 -14.23
C PHE A 304 -6.39 4.93 -13.87
N HIS A 305 -6.11 5.11 -12.57
CA HIS A 305 -4.81 5.59 -12.11
C HIS A 305 -3.66 4.64 -12.52
N LEU A 306 -3.74 3.35 -12.22
CA LEU A 306 -2.70 2.38 -12.58
C LEU A 306 -2.61 2.18 -14.10
N SER A 307 -3.72 2.31 -14.82
CA SER A 307 -3.74 2.31 -16.29
C SER A 307 -2.95 3.48 -16.86
N ALA A 308 -3.08 4.67 -16.27
CA ALA A 308 -2.26 5.82 -16.64
C ALA A 308 -0.77 5.53 -16.40
N CYS A 309 -0.43 4.80 -15.33
CA CYS A 309 0.93 4.36 -14.99
C CYS A 309 1.45 3.16 -15.81
N SER A 310 0.67 2.61 -16.74
CA SER A 310 1.08 1.45 -17.57
C SER A 310 2.31 1.70 -18.44
N PHE A 311 2.65 2.98 -18.68
CA PHE A 311 3.87 3.38 -19.38
C PHE A 311 5.14 2.80 -18.74
N ASN A 312 5.11 2.48 -17.44
CA ASN A 312 6.27 2.01 -16.70
C ASN A 312 6.91 0.75 -17.35
N SER A 313 6.10 -0.21 -17.82
CA SER A 313 6.59 -1.42 -18.48
C SER A 313 7.24 -1.18 -19.85
N PHE A 314 7.06 0.02 -20.41
CA PHE A 314 7.60 0.43 -21.71
C PHE A 314 8.54 1.63 -21.59
N PHE A 315 8.75 2.15 -20.38
CA PHE A 315 9.50 3.37 -20.14
C PHE A 315 10.95 3.29 -20.66
N PRO A 316 11.70 2.20 -20.47
CA PRO A 316 13.02 2.07 -21.07
C PRO A 316 12.97 2.09 -22.61
N THR A 317 11.91 1.51 -23.21
CA THR A 317 11.69 1.55 -24.67
C THR A 317 11.39 2.97 -25.15
N VAL A 318 10.62 3.75 -24.39
CA VAL A 318 10.37 5.18 -24.66
C VAL A 318 11.68 5.97 -24.58
N VAL A 319 12.48 5.79 -23.53
CA VAL A 319 13.77 6.50 -23.38
C VAL A 319 14.76 6.10 -24.48
N LYS A 320 14.71 4.86 -24.98
CA LYS A 320 15.53 4.43 -26.13
C LYS A 320 15.30 5.28 -27.38
N THR A 321 14.08 5.79 -27.58
CA THR A 321 13.76 6.64 -28.74
C THR A 321 14.45 8.00 -28.72
N LEU A 322 15.10 8.38 -27.61
CA LEU A 322 15.93 9.58 -27.53
C LEU A 322 17.24 9.46 -28.32
N GLY A 323 17.62 8.24 -28.73
CA GLY A 323 18.77 7.99 -29.62
C GLY A 323 20.10 7.72 -28.89
N PHE A 324 20.08 7.52 -27.57
CA PHE A 324 21.27 7.14 -26.80
C PHE A 324 21.58 5.64 -26.90
N ASN A 325 22.80 5.25 -26.53
CA ASN A 325 23.16 3.83 -26.42
C ASN A 325 22.34 3.13 -25.31
N THR A 326 22.33 1.80 -25.30
CA THR A 326 21.53 1.01 -24.34
C THR A 326 21.89 1.33 -22.88
N THR A 327 23.17 1.42 -22.54
CA THR A 327 23.62 1.69 -21.17
C THR A 327 23.16 3.06 -20.67
N ILE A 328 23.37 4.11 -21.47
CA ILE A 328 22.92 5.47 -21.16
C ILE A 328 21.40 5.52 -21.09
N THR A 329 20.70 4.87 -22.02
CA THR A 329 19.23 4.76 -22.00
C THR A 329 18.73 4.21 -20.67
N LEU A 330 19.33 3.12 -20.20
CA LEU A 330 18.98 2.49 -18.93
C LEU A 330 19.25 3.41 -17.73
N VAL A 331 20.42 4.09 -17.73
CA VAL A 331 20.78 5.06 -16.69
C VAL A 331 19.80 6.24 -16.64
N LEU A 332 19.38 6.74 -17.81
CA LEU A 332 18.42 7.85 -17.92
C LEU A 332 17.01 7.49 -17.45
N THR A 333 16.69 6.20 -17.26
CA THR A 333 15.40 5.82 -16.67
C THR A 333 15.32 6.14 -15.17
N CYS A 334 16.45 6.22 -14.48
CA CYS A 334 16.48 6.35 -13.02
C CYS A 334 16.05 7.74 -12.51
N PRO A 335 16.59 8.87 -13.01
CA PRO A 335 16.29 10.20 -12.45
C PRO A 335 14.79 10.55 -12.42
N PRO A 336 13.99 10.33 -13.48
CA PRO A 336 12.55 10.64 -13.45
C PRO A 336 11.80 9.96 -12.30
N PHE A 337 12.12 8.70 -11.97
CA PHE A 337 11.48 7.97 -10.87
C PHE A 337 11.93 8.44 -9.48
N ILE A 338 13.19 8.86 -9.31
CA ILE A 338 13.66 9.45 -8.04
C ILE A 338 12.88 10.74 -7.74
N PHE A 339 12.75 11.63 -8.73
CA PHE A 339 11.96 12.85 -8.59
C PHE A 339 10.48 12.55 -8.37
N ALA A 340 9.96 11.50 -9.01
CA ALA A 340 8.59 11.05 -8.78
C ALA A 340 8.37 10.54 -7.35
N GLY A 341 9.35 9.86 -6.76
CA GLY A 341 9.34 9.46 -5.36
C GLY A 341 9.32 10.64 -4.40
N ALA A 342 10.20 11.62 -4.62
CA ALA A 342 10.23 12.86 -3.83
C ALA A 342 8.88 13.61 -3.93
N ALA A 343 8.34 13.74 -5.14
CA ALA A 343 7.03 14.34 -5.36
C ALA A 343 5.90 13.59 -4.64
N GLY A 344 5.91 12.25 -4.66
CA GLY A 344 4.90 11.45 -3.97
C GLY A 344 4.93 11.57 -2.46
N ILE A 345 6.11 11.68 -1.85
CA ILE A 345 6.24 11.94 -0.41
C ILE A 345 5.68 13.34 -0.08
N LEU A 346 6.04 14.36 -0.85
CA LEU A 346 5.59 15.74 -0.63
C LEU A 346 4.07 15.89 -0.80
N VAL A 347 3.51 15.32 -1.87
CA VAL A 347 2.07 15.36 -2.15
C VAL A 347 1.29 14.55 -1.11
N GLY A 348 1.79 13.39 -0.70
CA GLY A 348 1.19 12.60 0.37
C GLY A 348 1.16 13.34 1.71
N TRP A 349 2.28 13.97 2.09
CA TRP A 349 2.37 14.78 3.30
C TRP A 349 1.46 16.01 3.26
N SER A 350 1.48 16.76 2.16
CA SER A 350 0.61 17.92 1.95
C SER A 350 -0.87 17.54 1.98
N SER A 351 -1.25 16.45 1.31
CA SER A 351 -2.64 15.96 1.29
C SER A 351 -3.12 15.56 2.69
N GLY A 352 -2.24 14.93 3.48
CA GLY A 352 -2.53 14.60 4.88
C GLY A 352 -2.73 15.84 5.76
N ARG A 353 -1.93 16.90 5.56
CA ARG A 353 -2.00 18.13 6.35
C ARG A 353 -3.24 18.97 6.03
N PHE A 354 -3.51 19.20 4.75
CA PHE A 354 -4.61 20.07 4.32
C PHE A 354 -5.95 19.34 4.24
N HIS A 355 -5.97 18.01 4.30
CA HIS A 355 -7.19 17.18 4.14
C HIS A 355 -7.90 17.34 2.78
N GLU A 356 -7.26 17.99 1.81
CA GLU A 356 -7.80 18.30 0.48
C GLU A 356 -7.43 17.21 -0.56
N ARG A 357 -7.88 15.99 -0.34
CA ARG A 357 -7.47 14.81 -1.14
C ARG A 357 -7.83 14.97 -2.63
N THR A 358 -9.02 15.49 -2.92
CA THR A 358 -9.47 15.71 -4.31
C THR A 358 -8.55 16.67 -5.09
N TRP A 359 -8.08 17.74 -4.45
CA TRP A 359 -7.22 18.73 -5.11
C TRP A 359 -5.83 18.19 -5.39
N HIS A 360 -5.26 17.42 -4.47
CA HIS A 360 -3.96 16.77 -4.66
C HIS A 360 -4.01 15.73 -5.79
N ILE A 361 -5.08 14.93 -5.86
CA ILE A 361 -5.30 14.00 -6.98
C ILE A 361 -5.43 14.76 -8.30
N THR A 362 -6.25 15.83 -8.32
CA THR A 362 -6.48 16.63 -9.54
C THR A 362 -5.20 17.29 -10.02
N GLY A 363 -4.44 17.92 -9.13
CA GLY A 363 -3.18 18.60 -9.46
C GLY A 363 -2.12 17.62 -9.96
N GLY A 364 -1.90 16.50 -9.26
CA GLY A 364 -0.92 15.50 -9.66
C GLY A 364 -1.25 14.87 -11.02
N LEU A 365 -2.51 14.48 -11.23
CA LEU A 365 -2.94 13.91 -12.52
C LEU A 365 -2.97 14.95 -13.64
N ALA A 366 -3.29 16.21 -13.38
CA ALA A 366 -3.21 17.28 -14.38
C ALA A 366 -1.76 17.51 -14.85
N ILE A 367 -0.80 17.53 -13.92
CA ILE A 367 0.63 17.57 -14.24
C ILE A 367 0.99 16.35 -15.10
N SER A 368 0.48 15.16 -14.76
CA SER A 368 0.75 13.95 -15.55
C SER A 368 0.22 14.04 -16.99
N ILE A 369 -0.98 14.60 -17.18
CA ILE A 369 -1.60 14.81 -18.49
C ILE A 369 -0.73 15.76 -19.33
N VAL A 370 -0.26 16.87 -18.77
CA VAL A 370 0.65 17.80 -19.46
C VAL A 370 1.92 17.08 -19.88
N GLY A 371 2.51 16.26 -19.00
CA GLY A 371 3.70 15.46 -19.33
C GLY A 371 3.45 14.45 -20.45
N PHE A 372 2.33 13.72 -20.42
CA PHE A 372 1.97 12.77 -21.48
C PHE A 372 1.72 13.46 -22.81
N VAL A 373 0.98 14.58 -22.81
CA VAL A 373 0.73 15.38 -24.02
C VAL A 373 2.04 15.94 -24.56
N LEU A 374 2.94 16.45 -23.72
CA LEU A 374 4.25 16.94 -24.15
C LEU A 374 5.09 15.83 -24.77
N ALA A 375 5.16 14.65 -24.13
CA ALA A 375 5.89 13.49 -24.63
C ALA A 375 5.35 13.01 -25.99
N ALA A 376 4.04 13.09 -26.19
CA ALA A 376 3.39 12.79 -27.45
C ALA A 376 3.48 13.93 -28.47
N ALA A 377 3.64 15.20 -28.07
CA ALA A 377 3.57 16.34 -29.00
C ALA A 377 4.88 16.58 -29.75
N THR A 378 6.02 16.28 -29.12
CA THR A 378 7.35 16.65 -29.63
C THR A 378 8.26 15.45 -29.83
N LEU A 379 9.16 15.54 -30.82
CA LEU A 379 10.26 14.61 -31.03
C LEU A 379 11.62 15.18 -30.59
N ASN A 380 11.63 16.41 -30.04
CA ASN A 380 12.84 17.04 -29.53
C ASN A 380 13.35 16.30 -28.27
N THR A 381 14.60 15.84 -28.31
CA THR A 381 15.20 15.01 -27.25
C THR A 381 15.14 15.65 -25.85
N PRO A 382 15.64 16.90 -25.63
CA PRO A 382 15.48 17.59 -24.36
C PRO A 382 14.02 17.68 -23.88
N ALA A 383 13.10 18.09 -24.75
CA ALA A 383 11.71 18.28 -24.38
C ALA A 383 11.02 16.95 -23.98
N ARG A 384 11.31 15.86 -24.69
CA ARG A 384 10.80 14.52 -24.35
C ARG A 384 11.36 13.98 -23.05
N TYR A 385 12.65 14.23 -22.77
CA TYR A 385 13.24 13.82 -21.51
C TYR A 385 12.63 14.61 -20.33
N ILE A 386 12.45 15.92 -20.47
CA ILE A 386 11.74 16.75 -19.48
C ILE A 386 10.31 16.22 -19.27
N ALA A 387 9.61 15.85 -20.35
CA ALA A 387 8.28 15.25 -20.25
C ALA A 387 8.27 13.99 -19.37
N CYS A 388 9.32 13.17 -19.43
CA CYS A 388 9.47 11.98 -18.58
C CYS A 388 9.49 12.30 -17.09
N PHE A 389 10.11 13.41 -16.67
CA PHE A 389 10.03 13.87 -15.28
C PHE A 389 8.62 14.29 -14.92
N ILE A 390 8.00 15.12 -15.76
CA ILE A 390 6.68 15.71 -15.50
C ILE A 390 5.63 14.62 -15.35
N PHE A 391 5.52 13.68 -16.31
CA PHE A 391 4.50 12.65 -16.21
C PHE A 391 4.76 11.64 -15.10
N ALA A 392 6.02 11.28 -14.84
CA ALA A 392 6.35 10.33 -13.77
C ALA A 392 6.02 10.94 -12.40
N MET A 393 6.39 12.20 -12.17
CA MET A 393 6.07 12.92 -10.93
C MET A 393 4.57 13.05 -10.71
N GLY A 394 3.83 13.50 -11.72
CA GLY A 394 2.39 13.65 -11.63
C GLY A 394 1.67 12.31 -11.38
N ALA A 395 2.06 11.26 -12.13
CA ALA A 395 1.42 9.96 -12.01
C ALA A 395 1.74 9.30 -10.67
N TYR A 396 3.00 9.12 -10.28
CA TYR A 396 3.32 8.36 -9.06
C TYR A 396 2.96 9.08 -7.75
N SER A 397 2.82 10.40 -7.76
CA SER A 397 2.52 11.16 -6.54
C SER A 397 1.10 10.96 -6.00
N VAL A 398 0.20 10.41 -6.82
CA VAL A 398 -1.23 10.33 -6.53
C VAL A 398 -1.64 9.00 -5.89
N ASN A 399 -0.88 7.92 -6.12
CA ASN A 399 -1.23 6.56 -5.67
C ASN A 399 -1.51 6.48 -4.16
N SER A 400 -0.60 7.03 -3.34
CA SER A 400 -0.70 7.03 -1.88
C SER A 400 -1.92 7.82 -1.39
N VAL A 401 -2.30 8.89 -2.10
CA VAL A 401 -3.47 9.72 -1.75
C VAL A 401 -4.76 8.96 -2.01
N ILE A 402 -4.88 8.25 -3.15
CA ILE A 402 -6.05 7.44 -3.48
C ILE A 402 -6.26 6.33 -2.44
N ILE A 403 -5.20 5.58 -2.12
CA ILE A 403 -5.27 4.48 -1.16
C ILE A 403 -5.58 4.99 0.25
N GLY A 404 -4.96 6.11 0.67
CA GLY A 404 -5.26 6.76 1.94
C GLY A 404 -6.70 7.28 2.02
N TRP A 405 -7.25 7.77 0.91
CA TRP A 405 -8.63 8.21 0.83
C TRP A 405 -9.61 7.04 0.93
N ALA A 406 -9.40 5.98 0.17
CA ALA A 406 -10.20 4.76 0.25
C ALA A 406 -10.21 4.20 1.69
N SER A 407 -9.03 4.17 2.33
CA SER A 407 -8.86 3.72 3.71
C SER A 407 -9.57 4.61 4.75
N SER A 408 -9.79 5.90 4.48
CA SER A 408 -10.43 6.81 5.45
C SER A 408 -11.94 6.93 5.22
N THR A 409 -12.40 6.77 3.98
CA THR A 409 -13.81 6.93 3.62
C THR A 409 -14.64 5.67 3.80
N LEU A 410 -14.09 4.49 3.47
CA LEU A 410 -14.88 3.25 3.38
C LEU A 410 -14.83 2.37 4.63
N CYS A 411 -13.99 2.76 5.59
CA CYS A 411 -13.52 1.88 6.65
C CYS A 411 -14.23 2.13 7.98
N GLN A 412 -15.54 1.83 8.03
CA GLN A 412 -16.31 1.85 9.28
C GLN A 412 -16.03 0.63 10.17
N THR A 413 -15.74 -0.53 9.57
CA THR A 413 -15.34 -1.78 10.27
C THR A 413 -13.98 -2.28 9.75
N LYS A 414 -13.26 -3.07 10.56
CA LYS A 414 -11.90 -3.55 10.24
C LYS A 414 -11.91 -4.53 9.07
N GLU A 415 -12.91 -5.39 9.01
CA GLU A 415 -13.08 -6.45 8.02
C GLU A 415 -13.42 -5.82 6.66
N LYS A 416 -14.35 -4.85 6.66
CA LYS A 416 -14.65 -4.06 5.46
C LYS A 416 -13.41 -3.29 4.98
N LYS A 417 -12.62 -2.71 5.89
CA LYS A 417 -11.38 -2.00 5.54
C LYS A 417 -10.39 -2.88 4.78
N ALA A 418 -10.07 -4.07 5.32
CA ALA A 418 -9.13 -4.98 4.69
C ALA A 418 -9.62 -5.43 3.30
N VAL A 419 -10.90 -5.77 3.18
CA VAL A 419 -11.49 -6.22 1.91
C VAL A 419 -11.55 -5.10 0.88
N VAL A 420 -11.94 -3.89 1.26
CA VAL A 420 -11.98 -2.72 0.37
C VAL A 420 -10.59 -2.39 -0.20
N LEU A 421 -9.56 -2.39 0.64
CA LEU A 421 -8.20 -2.11 0.19
C LEU A 421 -7.69 -3.20 -0.76
N ALA A 422 -7.99 -4.47 -0.47
CA ALA A 422 -7.69 -5.58 -1.37
C ALA A 422 -8.44 -5.45 -2.71
N MET A 423 -9.74 -5.18 -2.70
CA MET A 423 -10.54 -4.96 -3.92
C MET A 423 -10.03 -3.77 -4.73
N THR A 424 -9.65 -2.68 -4.06
CA THR A 424 -9.11 -1.48 -4.71
C THR A 424 -7.77 -1.78 -5.38
N ASN A 425 -6.89 -2.53 -4.70
CA ASN A 425 -5.62 -2.95 -5.28
C ASN A 425 -5.82 -3.89 -6.49
N VAL A 426 -6.66 -4.92 -6.35
CA VAL A 426 -7.01 -5.84 -7.44
C VAL A 426 -7.58 -5.08 -8.64
N GLY A 427 -8.55 -4.20 -8.40
CA GLY A 427 -9.14 -3.34 -9.42
C GLY A 427 -8.09 -2.48 -10.13
N GLY A 428 -7.14 -1.95 -9.37
CA GLY A 428 -5.95 -1.27 -9.88
C GLY A 428 -5.11 -2.12 -10.83
N GLN A 429 -4.71 -3.32 -10.41
CA GLN A 429 -3.80 -4.19 -11.16
C GLN A 429 -4.40 -4.69 -12.48
N ILE A 430 -5.74 -4.79 -12.58
CA ILE A 430 -6.42 -5.07 -13.84
C ILE A 430 -6.06 -4.04 -14.92
N GLY A 431 -5.77 -2.79 -14.55
CA GLY A 431 -5.35 -1.73 -15.46
C GLY A 431 -4.07 -2.04 -16.23
N TYR A 432 -3.15 -2.80 -15.63
CA TYR A 432 -1.92 -3.21 -16.30
C TYR A 432 -2.13 -4.32 -17.34
N ILE A 433 -3.23 -5.10 -17.25
CA ILE A 433 -3.53 -6.19 -18.19
C ILE A 433 -3.79 -5.62 -19.58
N TYR A 434 -4.78 -4.73 -19.72
CA TYR A 434 -5.06 -4.08 -21.01
C TYR A 434 -4.07 -2.95 -21.31
N GLY A 435 -3.50 -2.32 -20.28
CA GLY A 435 -2.51 -1.24 -20.42
C GLY A 435 -1.31 -1.67 -21.26
N ALA A 436 -0.90 -2.93 -21.18
CA ALA A 436 0.19 -3.48 -21.99
C ALA A 436 -0.06 -3.39 -23.50
N TYR A 437 -1.31 -3.44 -23.96
CA TYR A 437 -1.65 -3.42 -25.39
C TYR A 437 -1.73 -2.01 -25.98
N LEU A 438 -1.64 -0.97 -25.14
CA LEU A 438 -1.72 0.43 -25.56
C LEU A 438 -0.37 0.98 -26.08
N TRP A 439 0.68 0.16 -26.03
CA TRP A 439 2.04 0.52 -26.45
C TRP A 439 2.49 -0.32 -27.65
N PRO A 440 1.83 -0.20 -28.83
CA PRO A 440 2.24 -0.95 -30.00
C PRO A 440 3.56 -0.40 -30.57
N SER A 441 4.45 -1.31 -31.00
CA SER A 441 5.72 -0.93 -31.62
C SER A 441 5.54 -0.13 -32.92
N SER A 442 4.38 -0.25 -33.58
CA SER A 442 4.02 0.49 -34.80
C SER A 442 3.87 2.00 -34.59
N ASP A 443 3.67 2.45 -33.35
CA ASP A 443 3.51 3.85 -32.99
C ASP A 443 4.83 4.50 -32.52
N SER A 444 5.93 3.74 -32.55
CA SER A 444 7.28 4.27 -32.36
C SER A 444 7.64 5.27 -33.47
N PRO A 445 8.37 6.37 -33.19
CA PRO A 445 8.99 6.74 -31.91
C PRO A 445 8.08 7.57 -30.98
N ARG A 446 6.89 7.94 -31.43
CA ARG A 446 6.04 8.94 -30.76
C ARG A 446 5.23 8.35 -29.61
N TYR A 447 4.78 7.10 -29.74
CA TYR A 447 3.91 6.39 -28.79
C TYR A 447 2.68 7.24 -28.39
N GLY A 448 2.10 7.95 -29.36
CA GLY A 448 0.95 8.83 -29.16
C GLY A 448 -0.30 8.11 -28.66
N ILE A 449 -0.51 6.85 -29.07
CA ILE A 449 -1.59 5.98 -28.57
C ILE A 449 -1.39 5.72 -27.08
N GLY A 450 -0.20 5.30 -26.67
CA GLY A 450 0.13 4.99 -25.28
C GLY A 450 0.01 6.22 -24.39
N PHE A 451 0.64 7.33 -24.77
CA PHE A 451 0.56 8.57 -24.01
C PHE A 451 -0.84 9.19 -24.00
N GLY A 452 -1.55 9.16 -25.13
CA GLY A 452 -2.92 9.65 -25.24
C GLY A 452 -3.88 8.85 -24.37
N ALA A 453 -3.75 7.51 -24.36
CA ALA A 453 -4.53 6.64 -23.49
C ALA A 453 -4.19 6.88 -22.02
N SER A 454 -2.91 7.00 -21.66
CA SER A 454 -2.49 7.35 -20.29
C SER A 454 -3.07 8.69 -19.83
N ALA A 455 -3.08 9.72 -20.68
CA ALA A 455 -3.73 11.00 -20.39
C ALA A 455 -5.25 10.87 -20.23
N GLY A 456 -5.90 10.08 -21.08
CA GLY A 456 -7.33 9.78 -20.98
C GLY A 456 -7.69 9.08 -19.67
N PHE A 457 -6.92 8.07 -19.26
CA PHE A 457 -7.13 7.40 -17.97
C PHE A 457 -6.84 8.31 -16.77
N ALA A 458 -5.82 9.16 -16.85
CA ALA A 458 -5.58 10.17 -15.81
C ALA A 458 -6.79 11.10 -15.67
N LEU A 459 -7.39 11.57 -16.77
CA LEU A 459 -8.60 12.38 -16.75
C LEU A 459 -9.79 11.63 -16.15
N LEU A 460 -10.01 10.35 -16.53
CA LEU A 460 -11.08 9.53 -15.98
C LEU A 460 -10.92 9.28 -14.47
N SER A 461 -9.68 9.14 -14.00
CA SER A 461 -9.38 9.05 -12.55
C SER A 461 -9.70 10.36 -11.82
N ILE A 462 -9.41 11.53 -12.41
CA ILE A 462 -9.85 12.84 -11.90
C ILE A 462 -11.39 12.88 -11.81
N VAL A 463 -12.09 12.49 -12.88
CA VAL A 463 -13.57 12.46 -12.89
C VAL A 463 -14.12 11.58 -11.75
N CYS A 464 -13.51 10.41 -11.51
CA CYS A 464 -13.90 9.56 -10.39
C CYS A 464 -13.64 10.23 -9.02
N ALA A 465 -12.52 10.92 -8.85
CA ALA A 465 -12.21 11.66 -7.63
C ALA A 465 -13.26 12.74 -7.34
N TRP A 466 -13.64 13.52 -8.34
CA TRP A 466 -14.71 14.51 -8.20
C TRP A 466 -16.08 13.86 -7.95
N GLY A 467 -16.36 12.73 -8.60
CA GLY A 467 -17.56 11.92 -8.32
C GLY A 467 -17.66 11.52 -6.84
N ILE A 468 -16.57 11.01 -6.26
CA ILE A 468 -16.51 10.68 -4.83
C ILE A 468 -16.70 11.94 -3.98
N ARG A 469 -16.02 13.05 -4.30
CA ARG A 469 -16.21 14.31 -3.57
C ARG A 469 -17.66 14.76 -3.53
N PHE A 470 -18.37 14.76 -4.67
CA PHE A 470 -19.78 15.13 -4.71
C PHE A 470 -20.67 14.19 -3.88
N MET A 471 -20.41 12.88 -3.94
CA MET A 471 -21.11 11.90 -3.10
C MET A 471 -20.89 12.17 -1.60
N LEU A 472 -19.64 12.43 -1.19
CA LEU A 472 -19.30 12.72 0.21
C LEU A 472 -19.87 14.05 0.69
N VAL A 473 -19.86 15.09 -0.14
CA VAL A 473 -20.50 16.38 0.19
C VAL A 473 -22.00 16.21 0.38
N LYS A 474 -22.66 15.44 -0.50
CA LYS A 474 -24.10 15.15 -0.38
C LYS A 474 -24.41 14.38 0.90
N GLU A 475 -23.57 13.40 1.25
CA GLU A 475 -23.76 12.60 2.46
C GLU A 475 -23.49 13.43 3.73
N ASN A 476 -22.44 14.24 3.73
CA ASN A 476 -22.15 15.17 4.82
C ASN A 476 -23.29 16.19 5.03
N ARG A 477 -23.94 16.66 3.95
CA ARG A 477 -25.13 17.53 4.06
C ARG A 477 -26.32 16.82 4.72
N LYS A 478 -26.55 15.54 4.42
CA LYS A 478 -27.60 14.75 5.08
C LYS A 478 -27.31 14.53 6.57
N ILE A 479 -26.06 14.19 6.91
CA ILE A 479 -25.62 13.99 8.30
C ILE A 479 -25.78 15.29 9.10
N ARG A 480 -25.44 16.44 8.50
CA ARG A 480 -25.67 17.76 9.13
C ARG A 480 -27.15 18.09 9.31
N ALA A 481 -28.03 17.56 8.46
CA ALA A 481 -29.47 17.78 8.56
C ALA A 481 -30.16 16.87 9.59
N SER A 482 -29.53 15.78 10.04
CA SER A 482 -30.14 14.78 10.94
C SER A 482 -29.85 14.98 12.44
N ASN A 483 -29.22 16.09 12.85
CA ASN A 483 -29.06 16.55 14.24
C ASN A 483 -28.67 15.48 15.29
N SER A 484 -27.49 14.88 15.13
CA SER A 484 -26.80 14.19 16.24
C SER A 484 -25.39 14.77 16.38
N GLU A 485 -25.18 15.57 17.43
CA GLU A 485 -23.86 16.07 17.81
C GLU A 485 -22.88 14.89 17.94
N GLN A 486 -21.68 15.05 17.35
CA GLN A 486 -20.57 14.07 17.28
C GLN A 486 -20.63 12.96 16.21
N VAL A 487 -21.04 13.26 14.97
CA VAL A 487 -20.74 12.36 13.83
C VAL A 487 -19.53 12.87 13.04
N ASN A 488 -18.47 12.06 12.98
CA ASN A 488 -17.28 12.33 12.15
C ASN A 488 -17.70 12.57 10.68
N LEU A 489 -17.48 13.79 10.17
CA LEU A 489 -17.73 14.12 8.77
C LEU A 489 -16.69 13.46 7.86
N TYR A 490 -17.11 13.04 6.67
CA TYR A 490 -16.17 12.50 5.68
C TYR A 490 -15.27 13.62 5.15
N GLY A 491 -13.95 13.44 5.21
CA GLY A 491 -13.00 14.29 4.50
C GLY A 491 -13.07 14.04 2.98
N TYR A 492 -13.13 15.11 2.19
CA TYR A 492 -13.32 15.06 0.74
C TYR A 492 -12.30 15.88 -0.03
#